data_AF-A0A1I5XNB5-F1
#
_entry.id   AF-A0A1I5XNB5-F1
#
_cell.length_a   1.000
_cell.length_b   1.000
_cell.length_c   1.000
_cell.angle_alpha   90.00
_cell.angle_beta   90.00
_cell.angle_gamma   90.00
#
_symmetry.space_group_name_H-M   'P 1'
#
loop_
_entity.id
_entity.type
_entity.pdbx_description
1 polymer ?
#
loop_
_entity_poly.entity_id
_entity_poly.type
_entity_poly.pdbx_seq_one_letter_code
_entity_poly.pdbx_strand_id
1 'polypeptide(L)'
;MATNRSRRLRKKLCVDEFQELGFELTLNFKADLSDQTLDDFVDQFLDQAIAGNGLDYVGGEDFGLVCLAKRGSVNEEQRAAVEAWLKGRDELEKFELSPLQDVWYPENPINQA
;
A
#
# COMPACT_ATOMS: atom_id res chain seq x y z
N MET A 1 -4.03 -22.25 -15.18
CA MET A 1 -4.69 -22.36 -13.86
C MET A 1 -6.06 -23.03 -14.04
N ALA A 2 -6.51 -23.83 -13.06
CA ALA A 2 -7.81 -24.51 -13.15
C ALA A 2 -8.95 -23.50 -13.29
N THR A 3 -9.70 -23.61 -14.39
CA THR A 3 -10.65 -22.60 -14.88
C THR A 3 -11.99 -22.57 -14.12
N ASN A 4 -12.20 -23.45 -13.13
CA ASN A 4 -13.45 -23.53 -12.40
C ASN A 4 -13.19 -23.67 -10.89
N ARG A 5 -13.03 -22.54 -10.22
CA ARG A 5 -12.86 -22.46 -8.76
C ARG A 5 -14.23 -22.28 -8.10
N SER A 6 -14.52 -23.04 -7.05
CA SER A 6 -15.71 -22.78 -6.23
C SER A 6 -15.60 -21.42 -5.53
N ARG A 7 -16.73 -20.81 -5.13
CA ARG A 7 -16.73 -19.54 -4.40
C ARG A 7 -15.86 -19.59 -3.12
N ARG A 8 -15.88 -20.72 -2.39
CA ARG A 8 -15.03 -20.91 -1.22
C ARG A 8 -13.54 -20.88 -1.58
N LEU A 9 -13.17 -21.49 -2.71
CA LEU A 9 -11.78 -21.50 -3.17
C LEU A 9 -11.34 -20.12 -3.65
N ARG A 10 -12.20 -19.38 -4.37
CA ARG A 10 -11.93 -17.99 -4.77
C ARG A 10 -11.70 -17.08 -3.56
N LYS A 11 -12.52 -17.21 -2.52
CA LYS A 11 -12.34 -16.48 -1.24
C LYS A 11 -11.04 -16.83 -0.53
N LYS A 12 -10.62 -18.11 -0.59
CA LYS A 12 -9.39 -18.59 0.05
C LYS A 12 -8.14 -18.09 -0.66
N LEU A 13 -8.21 -17.98 -1.99
CA LEU A 13 -7.10 -17.53 -2.82
C LEU A 13 -7.12 -16.01 -3.06
N CYS A 14 -8.17 -15.27 -2.64
CA CYS A 14 -8.34 -13.84 -2.92
C CYS A 14 -8.30 -13.48 -4.41
N VAL A 15 -9.04 -14.25 -5.22
CA VAL A 15 -9.18 -14.04 -6.67
C VAL A 15 -10.62 -13.70 -7.03
N ASP A 16 -10.83 -13.25 -8.27
CA ASP A 16 -12.14 -12.92 -8.84
C ASP A 16 -12.89 -11.90 -7.96
N GLU A 17 -14.08 -12.22 -7.43
CA GLU A 17 -14.87 -11.31 -6.60
C GLU A 17 -14.27 -11.01 -5.21
N PHE A 18 -13.12 -11.61 -4.89
CA PHE A 18 -12.37 -11.40 -3.65
C PHE A 18 -10.97 -10.83 -3.91
N GLN A 19 -10.71 -10.30 -5.11
CA GLN A 19 -9.49 -9.55 -5.40
C GLN A 19 -9.44 -8.30 -4.51
N GLU A 20 -8.27 -8.06 -3.92
CA GLU A 20 -8.00 -6.92 -3.03
C GLU A 20 -6.86 -6.11 -3.65
N LEU A 21 -7.07 -4.81 -3.78
CA LEU A 21 -6.11 -3.90 -4.41
C LEU A 21 -5.32 -3.12 -3.37
N GLY A 22 -4.07 -2.84 -3.71
CA GLY A 22 -3.13 -2.04 -2.94
C GLY A 22 -2.07 -1.45 -3.87
N PHE A 23 -1.05 -0.84 -3.32
CA PHE A 23 0.06 -0.30 -4.10
C PHE A 23 1.37 -0.41 -3.33
N GLU A 24 2.47 -0.57 -4.05
CA GLU A 24 3.82 -0.55 -3.49
C GLU A 24 4.27 0.88 -3.23
N LEU A 25 5.02 1.04 -2.16
CA LEU A 25 5.63 2.28 -1.74
C LEU A 25 7.12 2.05 -1.52
N THR A 26 7.94 2.87 -2.18
CA THR A 26 9.38 2.95 -1.93
C THR A 26 9.71 4.34 -1.39
N LEU A 27 10.46 4.40 -0.30
CA LEU A 27 10.93 5.61 0.36
C LEU A 27 12.45 5.66 0.34
N ASN A 28 13.01 6.76 -0.15
CA ASN A 28 14.44 7.06 -0.08
C ASN A 28 14.62 8.27 0.81
N PHE A 29 15.22 8.04 1.98
CA PHE A 29 15.50 9.07 2.97
C PHE A 29 16.80 9.81 2.64
N LYS A 30 16.89 11.05 3.10
CA LYS A 30 18.15 11.81 3.05
C LYS A 30 19.21 11.14 3.94
N ALA A 31 20.46 11.16 3.50
CA ALA A 31 21.56 10.42 4.14
C ALA A 31 21.99 10.94 5.53
N ASP A 32 21.57 12.16 5.90
CA ASP A 32 21.98 12.89 7.10
C ASP A 32 20.89 12.98 8.18
N LEU A 33 19.84 12.16 8.08
CA LEU A 33 18.81 12.07 9.12
C LEU A 33 19.33 11.34 10.36
N SER A 34 18.89 11.81 11.53
CA SER A 34 19.10 11.09 12.78
C SER A 34 18.07 9.97 12.95
N ASP A 35 18.43 8.91 13.67
CA ASP A 35 17.50 7.80 13.98
C ASP A 35 16.17 8.30 14.58
N GLN A 36 16.23 9.28 15.48
CA GLN A 36 15.02 9.87 16.08
C GLN A 36 14.12 10.54 15.02
N THR A 37 14.71 11.18 14.00
CA THR A 37 13.94 11.82 12.93
C THR A 37 13.29 10.78 12.02
N LEU A 38 13.95 9.64 11.80
CA LEU A 38 13.38 8.51 11.06
C LEU A 38 12.22 7.89 11.85
N ASP A 39 12.42 7.62 13.15
CA ASP A 39 11.35 7.10 14.03
C ASP A 39 10.14 8.04 14.04
N ASP A 40 10.35 9.35 14.24
CA ASP A 40 9.29 10.36 14.24
C ASP A 40 8.56 10.43 12.88
N PHE A 41 9.27 10.25 11.77
CA PHE A 41 8.67 10.19 10.44
C PHE A 41 7.79 8.94 10.30
N VAL A 42 8.30 7.77 10.68
CA VAL A 42 7.58 6.50 10.56
C VAL A 42 6.32 6.52 11.41
N ASP A 43 6.38 7.01 12.65
CA ASP A 43 5.20 7.16 13.51
C ASP A 43 4.15 8.07 12.88
N GLN A 44 4.55 9.25 12.38
CA GLN A 44 3.62 10.17 11.72
C GLN A 44 3.05 9.61 10.42
N PHE A 45 3.86 8.88 9.66
CA PHE A 45 3.44 8.22 8.43
C PHE A 45 2.37 7.16 8.72
N LEU A 46 2.61 6.29 9.70
CA LEU A 46 1.68 5.25 10.11
C LEU A 46 0.37 5.84 10.65
N ASP A 47 0.45 6.87 11.49
CA ASP A 47 -0.75 7.47 12.09
C ASP A 47 -1.57 8.30 11.09
N GLN A 48 -0.91 9.15 10.31
CA GLN A 48 -1.60 10.17 9.49
C GLN A 48 -1.87 9.69 8.07
N ALA A 49 -0.84 9.19 7.38
CA ALA A 49 -0.95 8.80 5.98
C ALA A 49 -1.63 7.43 5.84
N ILE A 50 -1.33 6.49 6.74
CA ILE A 50 -1.82 5.11 6.67
C ILE A 50 -3.12 4.94 7.47
N ALA A 51 -3.06 4.94 8.80
CA ALA A 51 -4.22 4.70 9.66
C ALA A 51 -5.30 5.78 9.49
N GLY A 52 -4.91 7.05 9.35
CA GLY A 52 -5.80 8.18 9.08
C GLY A 52 -6.62 8.04 7.79
N ASN A 53 -6.15 7.25 6.82
CA ASN A 53 -6.87 6.95 5.58
C ASN A 53 -7.51 5.55 5.57
N GLY A 54 -7.52 4.85 6.71
CA GLY A 54 -8.05 3.49 6.83
C GLY A 54 -7.24 2.44 6.09
N LEU A 55 -5.95 2.71 5.89
CA LEU A 55 -4.98 1.84 5.22
C LEU A 55 -4.13 1.10 6.25
N ASP A 56 -3.43 0.08 5.78
CA ASP A 56 -2.39 -0.62 6.51
C ASP A 56 -1.12 -0.70 5.64
N TYR A 57 0.03 -0.79 6.28
CA TYR A 57 1.33 -0.81 5.62
C TYR A 57 2.12 -2.03 6.09
N VAL A 58 2.51 -2.87 5.13
CA VAL A 58 3.25 -4.10 5.40
C VAL A 58 4.59 -4.03 4.68
N GLY A 59 5.68 -3.91 5.44
CA GLY A 59 7.01 -3.76 4.88
C GLY A 59 8.06 -3.36 5.90
N GLY A 60 9.17 -2.82 5.39
CA GLY A 60 10.22 -2.17 6.16
C GLY A 60 10.10 -0.64 6.09
N GLU A 61 11.13 0.06 6.56
CA GLU A 61 11.18 1.52 6.56
C GLU A 61 11.27 2.14 5.16
N ASP A 62 11.89 1.43 4.20
CA ASP A 62 12.24 1.90 2.86
C ASP A 62 11.33 1.32 1.76
N PHE A 63 10.71 0.17 1.99
CA PHE A 63 9.83 -0.48 1.04
C PHE A 63 8.71 -1.27 1.71
N GLY A 64 7.50 -1.16 1.16
CA GLY A 64 6.37 -1.94 1.60
C GLY A 64 5.15 -1.83 0.70
N LEU A 65 4.14 -2.62 1.04
CA LEU A 65 2.85 -2.64 0.37
C LEU A 65 1.81 -1.94 1.24
N VAL A 66 1.10 -0.98 0.66
CA VAL A 66 -0.05 -0.33 1.28
C VAL A 66 -1.32 -1.04 0.83
N CYS A 67 -2.12 -1.51 1.78
CA CYS A 67 -3.39 -2.17 1.55
C CYS A 67 -4.50 -1.56 2.42
N LEU A 68 -5.74 -2.04 2.26
CA LEU A 68 -6.84 -1.57 3.11
C LEU A 68 -6.73 -2.26 4.49
N ALA A 69 -6.85 -1.51 5.59
CA ALA A 69 -6.73 -2.05 6.95
C ALA A 69 -7.78 -3.10 7.32
N LYS A 70 -8.82 -3.21 6.50
CA LYS A 70 -9.86 -4.22 6.57
C LYS A 70 -9.98 -4.90 5.22
N ARG A 71 -10.71 -6.00 5.18
CA ARG A 71 -11.04 -6.69 3.92
C ARG A 71 -11.62 -5.74 2.88
N GLY A 72 -10.97 -5.66 1.72
CA GLY A 72 -11.36 -4.81 0.60
C GLY A 72 -10.15 -4.27 -0.15
N SER A 73 -10.40 -3.29 -1.01
CA SER A 73 -9.39 -2.69 -1.88
C SER A 73 -9.15 -1.25 -1.52
N VAL A 74 -7.90 -0.83 -1.65
CA VAL A 74 -7.52 0.60 -1.72
C VAL A 74 -8.13 1.21 -2.99
N ASN A 75 -8.57 2.45 -2.90
CA ASN A 75 -9.01 3.23 -4.05
C ASN A 75 -7.98 4.33 -4.44
N GLU A 76 -8.14 4.93 -5.62
CA GLU A 76 -7.21 5.96 -6.10
C GLU A 76 -7.20 7.23 -5.23
N GLU A 77 -8.31 7.56 -4.56
CA GLU A 77 -8.37 8.72 -3.65
C GLU A 77 -7.47 8.51 -2.43
N GLN A 78 -7.50 7.31 -1.84
CA GLN A 78 -6.64 6.93 -0.72
C GLN A 78 -5.17 6.89 -1.13
N ARG A 79 -4.87 6.32 -2.31
CA ARG A 79 -3.51 6.33 -2.88
C ARG A 79 -3.00 7.76 -3.08
N ALA A 80 -3.82 8.63 -3.64
CA ALA A 80 -3.48 10.04 -3.84
C ALA A 80 -3.31 10.81 -2.51
N ALA A 81 -4.06 10.47 -1.47
CA ALA A 81 -3.89 11.06 -0.14
C ALA A 81 -2.53 10.72 0.47
N VAL A 82 -2.07 9.47 0.34
CA VAL A 82 -0.71 9.07 0.76
C VAL A 82 0.35 9.81 -0.05
N GLU A 83 0.18 9.90 -1.38
CA GLU A 83 1.09 10.65 -2.24
C GLU A 83 1.19 12.13 -1.83
N ALA A 84 0.04 12.77 -1.55
CA ALA A 84 -0.02 14.17 -1.14
C ALA A 84 0.67 14.40 0.22
N TRP A 85 0.50 13.47 1.17
CA TRP A 85 1.17 13.54 2.46
C TRP A 85 2.70 13.47 2.29
N LEU A 86 3.20 12.52 1.49
CA LEU A 86 4.63 12.34 1.23
C LEU A 86 5.27 13.53 0.51
N LYS A 87 4.55 14.20 -0.40
CA LYS A 87 5.03 15.45 -1.06
C LYS A 87 5.25 16.61 -0.08
N GLY A 88 4.63 16.57 1.09
CA GLY A 88 4.77 17.58 2.13
C GLY A 88 5.92 17.31 3.11
N ARG A 89 6.73 16.26 2.88
CA ARG A 89 7.78 15.80 3.79
C ARG A 89 9.16 16.20 3.27
N ASP A 90 9.98 16.73 4.17
CA ASP A 90 11.35 17.16 3.86
C ASP A 90 12.38 16.05 4.12
N GLU A 91 12.00 14.97 4.80
CA GLU A 91 12.89 13.87 5.15
C GLU A 91 13.29 13.01 3.93
N LEU A 92 12.47 13.03 2.89
CA LEU A 92 12.64 12.19 1.71
C LEU A 92 13.51 12.89 0.66
N GLU A 93 14.46 12.15 0.10
CA GLU A 93 15.12 12.51 -1.16
C GLU A 93 14.20 12.20 -2.34
N LYS A 94 13.53 11.04 -2.29
CA LYS A 94 12.62 10.56 -3.33
C LYS A 94 11.67 9.51 -2.75
N PHE A 95 10.47 9.42 -3.32
CA PHE A 95 9.59 8.27 -3.10
C PHE A 95 8.94 7.85 -4.42
N GLU A 96 8.45 6.61 -4.47
CA GLU A 96 7.73 6.06 -5.62
C GLU A 96 6.49 5.29 -5.14
N LEU A 97 5.35 5.52 -5.78
CA LEU A 97 4.13 4.74 -5.58
C LEU A 97 3.79 4.01 -6.87
N SER A 98 3.63 2.69 -6.81
CA SER A 98 3.08 1.94 -7.95
C SER A 98 1.63 2.35 -8.22
N PRO A 99 1.08 2.08 -9.42
CA PRO A 99 -0.37 2.03 -9.62
C PRO A 99 -1.03 1.02 -8.68
N LEU A 100 -2.36 1.06 -8.57
CA LEU A 100 -3.09 -0.03 -7.90
C LEU A 100 -2.80 -1.36 -8.60
N GLN A 101 -2.61 -2.40 -7.79
CA GLN A 101 -2.37 -3.77 -8.22
C GLN A 101 -3.01 -4.76 -7.26
N ASP A 102 -3.18 -6.01 -7.71
CA ASP A 102 -3.64 -7.11 -6.88
C ASP A 102 -2.59 -7.41 -5.80
N VAL A 103 -2.98 -7.29 -4.53
CA VAL A 103 -2.13 -7.50 -3.35
C VAL A 103 -1.62 -8.94 -3.25
N TRP A 104 -2.34 -9.89 -3.83
CA TRP A 104 -2.04 -11.33 -3.74
C TRP A 104 -1.27 -11.84 -4.95
N TYR A 105 -1.51 -11.26 -6.12
CA TYR A 105 -0.93 -11.66 -7.40
C TYR A 105 -0.66 -10.43 -8.29
N PRO A 106 0.41 -9.64 -8.04
CA PRO A 106 0.67 -8.37 -8.71
C PRO A 106 0.71 -8.43 -10.25
N GLU A 107 1.04 -9.59 -10.82
CA GLU A 107 1.06 -9.83 -12.27
C GLU A 107 -0.34 -10.00 -12.89
N ASN A 108 -1.37 -10.21 -12.07
CA ASN A 108 -2.73 -10.38 -12.57
C ASN A 108 -3.36 -9.03 -12.93
N PRO A 109 -4.19 -8.98 -13.98
CA PRO A 109 -4.98 -7.79 -14.26
C PRO A 109 -5.98 -7.51 -13.13
N ILE A 110 -6.28 -6.23 -12.93
CA ILE A 110 -7.39 -5.81 -12.07
C ILE A 110 -8.69 -6.23 -12.75
N ASN A 111 -9.53 -6.95 -12.01
CA ASN A 111 -10.85 -7.36 -12.46
C ASN A 111 -11.74 -6.12 -12.60
N GLN A 112 -12.44 -6.01 -13.72
CA GLN A 112 -13.48 -5.00 -13.87
C GLN A 112 -14.64 -5.37 -12.94
N ALA A 113 -15.01 -4.42 -12.07
CA ALA A 113 -16.13 -4.56 -11.14
C ALA A 113 -17.49 -4.70 -11.86
#